data_AF-A0A433I694-F1
#
_entry.id   AF-A0A433I694-F1
#
_cell.length_a   1.000
_cell.length_b   1.000
_cell.length_c   1.000
_cell.angle_alpha   90.00
_cell.angle_beta   90.00
_cell.angle_gamma   90.00
#
_symmetry.space_group_name_H-M   'P 1'
#
loop_
_entity.id
_entity.type
_entity.pdbx_description
1 polymer ?
#
loop_
_entity_poly.entity_id
_entity_poly.type
_entity_poly.pdbx_seq_one_letter_code
_entity_poly.pdbx_strand_id
1 'polypeptide(L)'
;MSMAIAPDPAITLRRRALYTALHAYLDEQALWEALLHWEACYAAQAAFPVQRFLSDILTTPDLRAQRPQILRSVVQALAWPEARLLPDPGERLWAYRIGRHATPAPVSTPAPVSTPAPVSTPAPVSIPAPVTGARSDARGDPLIDAATSFVGRLLDAVDAREQSALRVQVSMALEESRLSLATRRALQTWLQQRNPQVLNGMGAAELRHLVSAVYVGLCEQLGPVTADATLDRALRALAADAPHLLGVCRSLL
;
A
#
# COMPACT_ATOMS: atom_id res chain seq x y z
N MET A 1 -18.53 21.91 -7.23
CA MET A 1 -19.22 21.31 -6.07
C MET A 1 -18.59 19.94 -5.85
N SER A 2 -17.95 19.78 -4.71
CA SER A 2 -17.02 18.70 -4.36
C SER A 2 -17.64 17.31 -4.39
N MET A 3 -17.01 16.36 -5.09
CA MET A 3 -17.15 14.92 -4.81
C MET A 3 -15.77 14.27 -4.80
N ALA A 4 -14.92 14.73 -3.86
CA ALA A 4 -13.79 13.95 -3.41
C ALA A 4 -14.35 12.63 -2.86
N ILE A 5 -14.20 11.51 -3.58
CA ILE A 5 -14.69 10.19 -3.14
C ILE A 5 -14.15 9.96 -1.74
N ALA A 6 -15.04 9.99 -0.77
CA ALA A 6 -14.68 9.67 0.60
C ALA A 6 -14.10 8.28 0.66
N PRO A 7 -13.06 8.02 1.50
CA PRO A 7 -12.95 6.67 2.02
C PRO A 7 -14.37 6.30 2.48
N ASP A 8 -14.85 5.16 2.01
CA ASP A 8 -16.20 4.70 2.29
C ASP A 8 -16.51 5.04 3.76
N PRO A 9 -17.57 5.82 4.04
CA PRO A 9 -17.86 6.26 5.40
C PRO A 9 -17.89 5.07 6.38
N ALA A 10 -18.25 3.87 5.90
CA ALA A 10 -18.18 2.65 6.68
C ALA A 10 -16.75 2.25 7.07
N ILE A 11 -15.76 2.40 6.19
CA ILE A 11 -14.34 2.10 6.46
C ILE A 11 -13.77 3.12 7.46
N THR A 12 -14.03 4.41 7.26
CA THR A 12 -13.59 5.47 8.19
C THR A 12 -14.20 5.26 9.58
N LEU A 13 -15.50 4.94 9.65
CA LEU A 13 -16.17 4.67 10.92
C LEU A 13 -15.59 3.43 11.62
N ARG A 14 -15.30 2.35 10.87
CA ARG A 14 -14.69 1.14 11.42
C ARG A 14 -13.26 1.40 11.93
N ARG A 15 -12.44 2.14 11.20
CA ARG A 15 -11.07 2.51 11.61
C ARG A 15 -11.07 3.28 12.91
N ARG A 16 -11.99 4.24 13.05
CA ARG A 16 -12.20 5.03 14.26
C ARG A 16 -12.65 4.18 15.44
N ALA A 17 -13.57 3.25 15.22
CA ALA A 17 -14.03 2.31 16.25
C ALA A 17 -12.89 1.42 16.77
N LEU A 18 -12.08 0.87 15.86
CA LEU A 18 -10.92 0.06 16.23
C LEU A 18 -9.86 0.85 16.98
N TYR A 19 -9.53 2.06 16.51
CA TYR A 19 -8.60 2.95 17.19
C TYR A 19 -9.10 3.29 18.61
N THR A 20 -10.37 3.67 18.73
CA THR A 20 -11.02 3.97 20.02
C THR A 20 -10.99 2.78 20.97
N ALA A 21 -11.25 1.57 20.47
CA ALA A 21 -11.29 0.37 21.30
C ALA A 21 -9.92 -0.13 21.76
N LEU A 22 -8.90 -0.01 20.90
CA LEU A 22 -7.61 -0.66 21.08
C LEU A 22 -6.55 0.23 21.73
N HIS A 23 -6.66 1.56 21.62
CA HIS A 23 -5.63 2.48 22.13
C HIS A 23 -5.39 2.41 23.65
N ALA A 24 -6.34 1.86 24.42
CA ALA A 24 -6.21 1.68 25.86
C ALA A 24 -5.48 0.38 26.25
N TYR A 25 -5.28 -0.55 25.31
CA TYR A 25 -4.73 -1.88 25.56
C TYR A 25 -3.41 -2.14 24.83
N LEU A 26 -3.20 -1.48 23.69
CA LEU A 26 -2.00 -1.62 22.87
C LEU A 26 -1.10 -0.39 23.04
N ASP A 27 0.22 -0.62 23.05
CA ASP A 27 1.17 0.48 22.88
C ASP A 27 1.04 1.11 21.49
N GLU A 28 1.67 2.28 21.32
CA GLU A 28 1.54 3.05 20.08
C GLU A 28 1.98 2.25 18.84
N GLN A 29 3.07 1.49 18.94
CA GLN A 29 3.59 0.71 17.83
C GLN A 29 2.64 -0.45 17.47
N ALA A 30 2.23 -1.24 18.47
CA ALA A 30 1.31 -2.36 18.31
C ALA A 30 -0.08 -1.92 17.83
N LEU A 31 -0.56 -0.76 18.28
CA LEU A 31 -1.81 -0.17 17.83
C LEU A 31 -1.77 0.16 16.34
N TRP A 32 -0.69 0.79 15.88
CA TRP A 32 -0.54 1.11 14.46
C TRP A 32 -0.41 -0.14 13.60
N GLU A 33 0.37 -1.13 14.04
CA GLU A 33 0.48 -2.41 13.33
C GLU A 33 -0.85 -3.14 13.24
N ALA A 34 -1.63 -3.14 14.32
CA ALA A 34 -2.96 -3.73 14.33
C ALA A 34 -3.90 -3.04 13.32
N LEU A 35 -3.85 -1.71 13.22
CA LEU A 35 -4.65 -0.95 12.27
C LEU A 35 -4.19 -1.14 10.81
N LEU A 36 -2.88 -1.24 10.57
CA LEU A 36 -2.34 -1.57 9.24
C LEU A 36 -2.75 -2.97 8.80
N HIS A 37 -2.64 -3.96 9.70
CA HIS A 37 -3.06 -5.33 9.44
C HIS A 37 -4.57 -5.42 9.18
N TRP A 38 -5.38 -4.68 9.96
CA TRP A 38 -6.81 -4.56 9.72
C TRP A 38 -7.12 -4.01 8.33
N GLU A 39 -6.48 -2.90 7.94
CA GLU A 39 -6.74 -2.25 6.65
C GLU A 39 -6.35 -3.16 5.47
N ALA A 40 -5.25 -3.90 5.58
CA ALA A 40 -4.77 -4.80 4.54
C ALA A 40 -5.62 -6.07 4.37
N CYS A 41 -6.05 -6.69 5.48
CA CYS A 41 -6.66 -8.02 5.44
C CYS A 41 -8.19 -8.00 5.59
N TYR A 42 -8.75 -6.98 6.23
CA TYR A 42 -10.13 -6.99 6.71
C TYR A 42 -11.01 -5.84 6.21
N ALA A 43 -10.44 -4.71 5.78
CA ALA A 43 -11.25 -3.52 5.42
C ALA A 43 -12.18 -3.76 4.21
N ALA A 44 -11.77 -4.58 3.25
CA ALA A 44 -12.57 -4.91 2.05
C ALA A 44 -13.67 -5.96 2.31
N GLN A 45 -13.70 -6.59 3.49
CA GLN A 45 -14.69 -7.62 3.80
C GLN A 45 -16.02 -6.98 4.21
N ALA A 46 -17.13 -7.45 3.62
CA ALA A 46 -18.48 -6.98 3.95
C ALA A 46 -18.87 -7.28 5.41
N ALA A 47 -18.44 -8.43 5.93
CA ALA A 47 -18.56 -8.80 7.33
C ALA A 47 -17.18 -8.77 7.99
N PHE A 48 -17.04 -8.06 9.11
CA PHE A 48 -15.77 -7.96 9.81
C PHE A 48 -15.63 -9.07 10.87
N PRO A 49 -14.76 -10.08 10.67
CA PRO A 49 -14.57 -11.18 11.62
C PRO A 49 -13.67 -10.75 12.79
N VAL A 50 -14.22 -9.99 13.73
CA VAL A 50 -13.51 -9.40 14.89
C VAL A 50 -12.68 -10.45 15.65
N GLN A 51 -13.22 -11.65 15.86
CA GLN A 51 -12.51 -12.69 16.60
C GLN A 51 -11.27 -13.20 15.88
N ARG A 52 -11.30 -13.31 14.55
CA ARG A 52 -10.14 -13.73 13.77
C ARG A 52 -9.07 -12.64 13.79
N PHE A 53 -9.49 -11.40 13.53
CA PHE A 53 -8.61 -10.23 13.62
C PHE A 53 -7.90 -10.12 14.97
N LEU A 54 -8.61 -10.27 16.10
CA LEU A 54 -8.01 -10.25 17.43
C LEU A 54 -7.07 -11.44 17.70
N SER A 55 -7.23 -12.56 16.97
CA SER A 55 -6.27 -13.67 17.07
C SER A 55 -4.96 -13.35 16.39
N ASP A 56 -5.02 -12.61 15.29
CA ASP A 56 -3.85 -12.28 14.49
C ASP A 56 -2.99 -11.22 15.17
N ILE A 57 -3.60 -10.26 15.88
CA ILE A 57 -2.87 -9.15 16.51
C ILE A 57 -2.47 -9.40 17.98
N LEU A 58 -3.20 -10.25 18.72
CA LEU A 58 -2.91 -10.51 20.14
C LEU A 58 -1.95 -11.71 20.27
N THR A 59 -0.68 -11.46 19.99
CA THR A 59 0.36 -12.50 19.93
C THR A 59 1.00 -12.80 21.29
N THR A 60 0.98 -11.85 22.24
CA THR A 60 1.59 -12.02 23.57
C THR A 60 0.63 -12.69 24.57
N PRO A 61 1.16 -13.46 25.54
CA PRO A 61 0.34 -14.15 26.53
C PRO A 61 -0.51 -13.19 27.39
N ASP A 62 0.02 -12.02 27.75
CA ASP A 62 -0.70 -11.01 28.52
C ASP A 62 -1.90 -10.42 27.76
N LEU A 63 -1.72 -10.13 26.47
CA LEU A 63 -2.81 -9.66 25.61
C LEU A 63 -3.86 -10.75 25.36
N ARG A 64 -3.44 -12.02 25.26
CA ARG A 64 -4.37 -13.15 25.13
C ARG A 64 -5.22 -13.35 26.37
N ALA A 65 -4.67 -13.12 27.57
CA ALA A 65 -5.44 -13.15 28.81
C ALA A 65 -6.54 -12.07 28.83
N GLN A 66 -6.26 -10.90 28.26
CA GLN A 66 -7.20 -9.77 28.16
C GLN A 66 -8.15 -9.84 26.96
N ARG A 67 -8.02 -10.86 26.10
CA ARG A 67 -8.80 -11.02 24.87
C ARG A 67 -10.32 -10.87 25.05
N PRO A 68 -10.99 -11.43 26.08
CA PRO A 68 -12.43 -11.25 26.25
C PRO A 68 -12.83 -9.78 26.48
N GLN A 69 -12.00 -9.03 27.19
CA GLN A 69 -12.21 -7.61 27.48
C GLN A 69 -11.95 -6.75 26.24
N ILE A 70 -10.87 -7.04 25.50
CA ILE A 70 -10.55 -6.37 24.23
C ILE A 70 -11.65 -6.63 23.20
N LEU A 71 -12.11 -7.89 23.07
CA LEU A 71 -13.22 -8.24 22.17
C LEU A 71 -14.49 -7.47 22.50
N ARG A 72 -14.86 -7.39 23.79
CA ARG A 72 -16.02 -6.61 24.23
C ARG A 72 -15.85 -5.13 23.89
N SER A 73 -14.68 -4.55 24.16
CA SER A 73 -14.35 -3.14 23.83
C SER A 73 -14.53 -2.86 22.34
N VAL A 74 -13.97 -3.73 21.49
CA VAL A 74 -14.08 -3.60 20.02
C VAL A 74 -15.52 -3.72 19.54
N VAL A 75 -16.26 -4.71 20.00
CA VAL A 75 -17.68 -4.89 19.61
C VAL A 75 -18.54 -3.72 20.05
N GLN A 76 -18.30 -3.17 21.24
CA GLN A 76 -19.01 -1.99 21.73
C GLN A 76 -18.68 -0.75 20.91
N ALA A 77 -17.40 -0.49 20.64
CA ALA A 77 -16.98 0.66 19.84
C ALA A 77 -17.51 0.60 18.40
N LEU A 78 -17.60 -0.60 17.80
CA LEU A 78 -18.21 -0.79 16.47
C LEU A 78 -19.71 -0.44 16.43
N ALA A 79 -20.39 -0.46 17.58
CA ALA A 79 -21.79 -0.09 17.72
C ALA A 79 -21.99 1.38 18.15
N TRP A 80 -20.93 2.13 18.45
CA TRP A 80 -21.06 3.52 18.88
C TRP A 80 -21.36 4.47 17.73
N PRO A 81 -22.11 5.56 17.99
CA PRO A 81 -22.27 6.64 17.02
C PRO A 81 -20.95 7.38 16.81
N GLU A 82 -20.78 7.95 15.62
CA GLU A 82 -19.56 8.65 15.21
C GLU A 82 -19.09 9.71 16.22
N ALA A 83 -20.02 10.42 16.86
CA ALA A 83 -19.74 11.47 17.84
C ALA A 83 -19.03 10.97 19.12
N ARG A 84 -19.11 9.67 19.44
CA ARG A 84 -18.41 9.06 20.60
C ARG A 84 -17.06 8.45 20.24
N LEU A 85 -16.73 8.38 18.95
CA LEU A 85 -15.48 7.81 18.50
C LEU A 85 -14.39 8.88 18.48
N LEU A 86 -13.17 8.48 18.81
CA LEU A 86 -11.99 9.32 18.64
C LEU A 86 -11.86 9.78 17.17
N PRO A 87 -11.12 10.89 16.92
CA PRO A 87 -10.82 11.35 15.57
C PRO A 87 -10.21 10.23 14.72
N ASP A 88 -10.48 10.26 13.42
CA ASP A 88 -9.91 9.27 12.49
C ASP A 88 -8.38 9.34 12.52
N PRO A 89 -7.68 8.25 12.88
CA PRO A 89 -6.24 8.27 12.88
C PRO A 89 -5.63 8.09 11.48
N GLY A 90 -6.42 8.18 10.40
CA GLY A 90 -5.96 7.90 9.03
C GLY A 90 -4.68 8.63 8.62
N GLU A 91 -4.57 9.92 8.97
CA GLU A 91 -3.37 10.72 8.69
C GLU A 91 -2.14 10.24 9.48
N ARG A 92 -2.33 9.90 10.77
CA ARG A 92 -1.27 9.37 11.64
C ARG A 92 -0.85 7.96 11.23
N LEU A 93 -1.81 7.11 10.84
CA LEU A 93 -1.58 5.76 10.34
C LEU A 93 -0.80 5.79 9.03
N TRP A 94 -1.07 6.78 8.17
CA TRP A 94 -0.30 7.06 6.96
C TRP A 94 1.12 7.53 7.28
N ALA A 95 1.29 8.51 8.18
CA ALA A 95 2.60 8.99 8.61
C ALA A 95 3.45 7.87 9.24
N TYR A 96 2.83 7.01 10.06
CA TYR A 96 3.47 5.85 10.66
C TYR A 96 3.92 4.83 9.60
N ARG A 97 3.08 4.60 8.58
CA ARG A 97 3.41 3.73 7.44
C ARG A 97 4.63 4.25 6.68
N ILE A 98 4.67 5.55 6.34
CA ILE A 98 5.83 6.17 5.71
C ILE A 98 7.05 6.12 6.63
N GLY A 99 6.88 6.39 7.93
CA GLY A 99 7.94 6.37 8.94
C GLY A 99 8.61 5.01 9.12
N ARG A 100 7.85 3.90 9.00
CA ARG A 100 8.41 2.53 8.95
C ARG A 100 9.30 2.30 7.73
N HIS A 101 9.01 2.94 6.60
CA HIS A 101 9.86 2.93 5.42
C HIS A 101 11.05 3.92 5.52
N ALA A 102 11.08 4.78 6.55
CA ALA A 102 12.04 5.86 6.72
C ALA A 102 12.92 5.72 7.98
N THR A 103 13.28 4.50 8.41
CA THR A 103 14.33 4.30 9.42
C THR A 103 15.69 4.04 8.76
N PRO A 104 16.58 5.05 8.60
CA PRO A 104 18.00 4.79 8.74
C PRO A 104 18.25 4.39 10.20
N ALA A 105 19.04 3.34 10.43
CA ALA A 105 19.40 2.86 11.75
C ALA A 105 19.80 4.01 12.70
N PRO A 106 19.44 3.96 14.00
CA PRO A 106 19.86 4.97 14.96
C PRO A 106 21.38 4.85 15.15
N VAL A 107 22.13 5.81 14.61
CA VAL A 107 23.54 5.99 14.94
C VAL A 107 23.60 6.85 16.21
N SER A 108 23.71 6.20 17.36
CA SER A 108 24.24 6.85 18.56
C SER A 108 25.77 6.89 18.48
N THR A 109 26.25 8.09 18.16
CA THR A 109 27.51 8.79 18.51
C THR A 109 28.19 8.33 19.83
N PRO A 110 29.49 8.63 20.13
CA PRO A 110 30.64 9.07 19.33
C PRO A 110 31.85 8.10 19.38
N ALA A 111 32.78 8.24 18.44
CA ALA A 111 34.14 7.71 18.57
C ALA A 111 35.06 8.73 19.28
N PRO A 112 35.95 8.31 20.19
CA PRO A 112 37.24 8.96 20.36
C PRO A 112 38.34 8.16 19.64
N VAL A 113 38.97 8.87 18.70
CA VAL A 113 40.37 8.81 18.24
C VAL A 113 41.31 7.87 19.04
N SER A 114 42.00 6.94 18.36
CA SER A 114 43.42 7.08 17.96
C SER A 114 44.17 5.74 17.76
N THR A 115 45.04 5.73 16.73
CA THR A 115 46.33 5.02 16.59
C THR A 115 46.39 3.74 15.72
N PRO A 116 47.30 3.67 14.71
CA PRO A 116 47.48 2.54 13.81
C PRO A 116 48.66 1.62 14.21
N ALA A 117 48.68 0.37 13.69
CA ALA A 117 49.85 -0.35 13.13
C ALA A 117 49.66 -1.90 13.14
N PRO A 118 50.37 -2.64 12.27
CA PRO A 118 49.93 -3.92 11.70
C PRO A 118 50.75 -5.13 12.19
N VAL A 119 50.41 -6.36 11.78
CA VAL A 119 51.34 -7.38 11.25
C VAL A 119 50.60 -8.67 10.84
N SER A 120 51.12 -9.23 9.74
CA SER A 120 50.77 -10.42 8.96
C SER A 120 50.68 -11.75 9.73
N THR A 121 49.94 -12.74 9.19
CA THR A 121 50.31 -14.19 9.07
C THR A 121 49.29 -14.91 8.13
N PRO A 122 49.68 -15.91 7.30
CA PRO A 122 48.87 -16.43 6.18
C PRO A 122 48.21 -17.83 6.38
N ALA A 123 47.14 -18.07 5.58
CA ALA A 123 46.57 -19.34 5.06
C ALA A 123 45.95 -20.39 6.05
N PRO A 124 44.99 -21.28 5.65
CA PRO A 124 44.64 -21.71 4.29
C PRO A 124 43.13 -21.72 3.93
N VAL A 125 42.89 -22.11 2.67
CA VAL A 125 41.66 -22.18 1.88
C VAL A 125 40.53 -23.01 2.51
N SER A 126 39.29 -22.51 2.41
CA SER A 126 38.08 -23.33 2.28
C SER A 126 37.05 -22.63 1.38
N ILE A 127 36.57 -23.40 0.42
CA ILE A 127 35.64 -23.11 -0.69
C ILE A 127 34.21 -22.85 -0.15
N PRO A 128 33.32 -22.13 -0.88
CA PRO A 128 32.24 -21.34 -0.28
C PRO A 128 30.88 -22.05 -0.14
N ALA A 129 30.10 -21.56 0.83
CA ALA A 129 28.63 -21.41 0.96
C ALA A 129 27.63 -22.42 0.32
N PRO A 130 26.46 -22.57 0.96
CA PRO A 130 25.28 -21.99 0.30
C PRO A 130 24.63 -20.92 1.18
N VAL A 131 24.61 -19.71 0.64
CA VAL A 131 23.79 -18.61 1.11
C VAL A 131 22.35 -18.91 0.70
N THR A 132 21.44 -19.06 1.66
CA THR A 132 20.00 -18.90 1.41
C THR A 132 19.52 -17.76 2.28
N GLY A 133 19.72 -16.57 1.75
CA GLY A 133 19.14 -15.31 2.19
C GLY A 133 19.17 -14.47 0.93
N ALA A 134 18.11 -14.61 0.14
CA ALA A 134 17.99 -14.03 -1.19
C ALA A 134 18.38 -12.56 -1.14
N ARG A 135 19.38 -12.24 -1.95
CA ARG A 135 19.85 -10.90 -2.23
C ARG A 135 18.66 -10.01 -2.54
N SER A 136 18.64 -8.87 -1.86
CA SER A 136 17.99 -7.67 -2.36
C SER A 136 18.80 -7.20 -3.58
N ASP A 137 18.70 -7.94 -4.69
CA ASP A 137 19.22 -7.50 -5.98
C ASP A 137 18.29 -6.41 -6.50
N ALA A 138 18.85 -5.42 -7.19
CA ALA A 138 18.24 -4.21 -7.75
C ALA A 138 17.12 -4.48 -8.79
N ARG A 139 16.09 -5.24 -8.40
CA ARG A 139 14.90 -5.54 -9.16
C ARG A 139 13.81 -4.59 -8.67
N GLY A 140 13.17 -3.89 -9.61
CA GLY A 140 12.11 -2.94 -9.33
C GLY A 140 11.07 -3.51 -8.37
N ASP A 141 10.36 -2.63 -7.67
CA ASP A 141 9.25 -3.05 -6.83
C ASP A 141 8.22 -3.77 -7.73
N PRO A 142 7.94 -5.08 -7.51
CA PRO A 142 7.08 -5.86 -8.40
C PRO A 142 5.67 -5.25 -8.51
N LEU A 143 5.25 -4.46 -7.51
CA LEU A 143 4.00 -3.73 -7.53
C LEU A 143 4.04 -2.57 -8.53
N ILE A 144 5.12 -1.78 -8.52
CA ILE A 144 5.35 -0.68 -9.45
C ILE A 144 5.54 -1.21 -10.87
N ASP A 145 6.29 -2.30 -11.02
CA ASP A 145 6.52 -2.96 -12.31
C ASP A 145 5.21 -3.51 -12.89
N ALA A 146 4.36 -4.13 -12.06
CA ALA A 146 3.04 -4.60 -12.46
C ALA A 146 2.13 -3.44 -12.87
N ALA A 147 2.03 -2.39 -12.04
CA ALA A 147 1.20 -1.23 -12.34
C ALA A 147 1.66 -0.50 -13.61
N THR A 148 2.97 -0.26 -13.74
CA THR A 148 3.57 0.42 -14.89
C THR A 148 3.35 -0.37 -16.17
N SER A 149 3.62 -1.67 -16.13
CA SER A 149 3.43 -2.56 -17.30
C SER A 149 1.96 -2.66 -17.69
N PHE A 150 1.06 -2.77 -16.72
CA PHE A 150 -0.36 -2.92 -16.97
C PHE A 150 -1.00 -1.65 -17.51
N VAL A 151 -0.80 -0.52 -16.83
CA VAL A 151 -1.34 0.79 -17.27
C VAL A 151 -0.71 1.20 -18.60
N GLY A 152 0.57 0.91 -18.83
CA GLY A 152 1.20 1.10 -20.15
C GLY A 152 0.42 0.40 -21.27
N ARG A 153 0.07 -0.87 -21.08
CA ARG A 153 -0.71 -1.64 -22.06
C ARG A 153 -2.13 -1.12 -22.25
N LEU A 154 -2.78 -0.66 -21.17
CA LEU A 154 -4.10 -0.03 -21.28
C LEU A 154 -4.04 1.25 -22.11
N LEU A 155 -3.04 2.10 -21.86
CA LEU A 155 -2.84 3.34 -22.60
C LEU A 155 -2.42 3.09 -24.06
N ASP A 156 -1.70 2.01 -24.34
CA ASP A 156 -1.25 1.64 -25.69
C ASP A 156 -2.31 0.87 -26.48
N ALA A 157 -3.41 0.45 -25.83
CA ALA A 157 -4.52 -0.25 -26.47
C ALA A 157 -5.54 0.67 -27.16
N VAL A 158 -5.43 1.99 -26.93
CA VAL A 158 -6.28 3.03 -27.52
C VAL A 158 -5.48 3.89 -28.49
N ASP A 159 -6.14 4.58 -29.42
CA ASP A 159 -5.44 5.42 -30.41
C ASP A 159 -4.83 6.69 -29.78
N ALA A 160 -3.97 7.41 -30.51
CA ALA A 160 -3.25 8.57 -29.96
C ALA A 160 -4.15 9.72 -29.49
N ARG A 161 -5.33 9.90 -30.12
CA ARG A 161 -6.31 10.93 -29.74
C ARG A 161 -7.02 10.51 -28.45
N GLU A 162 -7.49 9.27 -28.39
CA GLU A 162 -8.09 8.69 -27.19
C GLU A 162 -7.11 8.67 -26.02
N GLN A 163 -5.85 8.29 -26.27
CA GLN A 163 -4.78 8.29 -25.27
C GLN A 163 -4.53 9.69 -24.68
N SER A 164 -4.52 10.73 -25.53
CA SER A 164 -4.35 12.12 -25.08
C SER A 164 -5.53 12.57 -24.22
N ALA A 165 -6.75 12.24 -24.64
CA ALA A 165 -7.96 12.57 -23.90
C ALA A 165 -8.04 11.80 -22.57
N LEU A 166 -7.68 10.52 -22.57
CA LEU A 166 -7.61 9.66 -21.40
C LEU A 166 -6.58 10.18 -20.39
N ARG A 167 -5.40 10.63 -20.83
CA ARG A 167 -4.40 11.24 -19.93
C ARG A 167 -4.91 12.50 -19.26
N VAL A 168 -5.64 13.35 -19.98
CA VAL A 168 -6.26 14.56 -19.42
C VAL A 168 -7.34 14.18 -18.40
N GLN A 169 -8.23 13.25 -18.75
CA GLN A 169 -9.28 12.77 -17.84
C GLN A 169 -8.71 12.15 -16.57
N VAL A 170 -7.71 11.26 -16.70
CA VAL A 170 -7.05 10.64 -15.55
C VAL A 170 -6.32 11.70 -14.71
N SER A 171 -5.70 12.70 -15.34
CA SER A 171 -5.06 13.80 -14.59
C SER A 171 -6.09 14.59 -13.77
N MET A 172 -7.26 14.89 -14.35
CA MET A 172 -8.38 15.55 -13.64
C MET A 172 -8.93 14.67 -12.51
N ALA A 173 -9.17 13.38 -12.77
CA ALA A 173 -9.65 12.44 -11.77
C ALA A 173 -8.65 12.29 -10.61
N LEU A 174 -7.36 12.28 -10.91
CA LEU A 174 -6.31 12.31 -9.89
C LEU A 174 -6.32 13.62 -9.11
N GLU A 175 -6.59 14.77 -9.73
CA GLU A 175 -6.71 16.05 -9.01
C GLU A 175 -7.88 16.07 -8.03
N GLU A 176 -9.00 15.47 -8.41
CA GLU A 176 -10.22 15.36 -7.61
C GLU A 176 -10.14 14.27 -6.53
N SER A 177 -9.15 13.38 -6.63
CA SER A 177 -8.93 12.32 -5.66
C SER A 177 -8.50 12.84 -4.29
N ARG A 178 -8.82 12.08 -3.23
CA ARG A 178 -8.36 12.36 -1.85
C ARG A 178 -6.88 12.06 -1.61
N LEU A 179 -6.11 11.82 -2.67
CA LEU A 179 -4.69 11.57 -2.57
C LEU A 179 -3.93 12.85 -2.15
N SER A 180 -2.86 12.66 -1.39
CA SER A 180 -1.91 13.72 -1.06
C SER A 180 -1.45 14.46 -2.31
N LEU A 181 -1.22 15.77 -2.21
CA LEU A 181 -0.68 16.59 -3.31
C LEU A 181 0.62 16.00 -3.88
N ALA A 182 1.49 15.42 -3.02
CA ALA A 182 2.72 14.78 -3.45
C ALA A 182 2.45 13.53 -4.31
N THR A 183 1.54 12.66 -3.87
CA THR A 183 1.14 11.46 -4.60
C THR A 183 0.47 11.81 -5.93
N ARG A 184 -0.43 12.80 -5.94
CA ARG A 184 -1.08 13.27 -7.17
C ARG A 184 -0.06 13.76 -8.18
N ARG A 185 0.89 14.61 -7.75
CA ARG A 185 1.97 15.10 -8.63
C ARG A 185 2.86 13.98 -9.15
N ALA A 186 3.20 13.01 -8.31
CA ALA A 186 4.00 11.86 -8.71
C ALA A 186 3.26 10.99 -9.75
N LEU A 187 1.99 10.66 -9.52
CA LEU A 187 1.15 9.92 -10.46
C LEU A 187 0.94 10.68 -11.76
N GLN A 188 0.71 11.99 -11.72
CA GLN A 188 0.60 12.84 -12.92
C GLN A 188 1.91 12.89 -13.69
N THR A 189 3.04 13.05 -13.00
CA THR A 189 4.37 13.09 -13.63
C THR A 189 4.70 11.74 -14.26
N TRP A 190 4.38 10.63 -13.59
CA TRP A 190 4.47 9.31 -14.16
C TRP A 190 3.54 9.15 -15.38
N LEU A 191 2.29 9.60 -15.29
CA LEU A 191 1.34 9.49 -16.40
C LEU A 191 1.84 10.24 -17.64
N GLN A 192 2.57 11.35 -17.46
CA GLN A 192 3.14 12.18 -18.53
C GLN A 192 4.49 11.65 -19.07
N GLN A 193 5.37 11.14 -18.20
CA GLN A 193 6.74 10.76 -18.55
C GLN A 193 6.96 9.23 -18.67
N ARG A 194 6.01 8.43 -18.20
CA ARG A 194 6.09 6.96 -18.02
C ARG A 194 7.35 6.49 -17.27
N ASN A 195 7.93 7.36 -16.43
CA ASN A 195 9.14 7.02 -15.67
C ASN A 195 8.78 6.31 -14.35
N PRO A 196 8.99 4.99 -14.20
CA PRO A 196 8.61 4.22 -13.02
C PRO A 196 9.29 4.68 -11.74
N GLN A 197 10.45 5.34 -11.83
CA GLN A 197 11.19 5.84 -10.66
C GLN A 197 10.39 6.86 -9.84
N VAL A 198 9.45 7.57 -10.49
CA VAL A 198 8.58 8.55 -9.83
C VAL A 198 7.55 7.87 -8.91
N LEU A 199 7.27 6.58 -9.13
CA LEU A 199 6.36 5.78 -8.32
C LEU A 199 7.06 5.09 -7.14
N ASN A 200 8.39 5.19 -7.04
CA ASN A 200 9.16 4.52 -5.99
C ASN A 200 8.62 4.89 -4.60
N GLY A 201 8.26 3.87 -3.81
CA GLY A 201 7.70 4.04 -2.47
C GLY A 201 6.18 4.23 -2.42
N MET A 202 5.46 4.13 -3.56
CA MET A 202 3.99 4.03 -3.55
C MET A 202 3.51 2.65 -3.13
N GLY A 203 2.42 2.61 -2.38
CA GLY A 203 1.76 1.38 -1.99
C GLY A 203 0.71 0.92 -3.01
N ALA A 204 0.10 -0.23 -2.71
CA ALA A 204 -0.90 -0.83 -3.59
C ALA A 204 -2.18 0.00 -3.68
N ALA A 205 -2.49 0.81 -2.67
CA ALA A 205 -3.68 1.67 -2.69
C ALA A 205 -3.56 2.81 -3.70
N GLU A 206 -2.40 3.47 -3.74
CA GLU A 206 -2.12 4.57 -4.67
C GLU A 206 -2.07 4.06 -6.12
N LEU A 207 -1.40 2.93 -6.34
CA LEU A 207 -1.31 2.29 -7.64
C LEU A 207 -2.66 1.73 -8.10
N ARG A 208 -3.46 1.17 -7.18
CA ARG A 208 -4.85 0.78 -7.46
C ARG A 208 -5.69 1.99 -7.84
N HIS A 209 -5.49 3.14 -7.20
CA HIS A 209 -6.21 4.36 -7.54
C HIS A 209 -5.86 4.84 -8.96
N LEU A 210 -4.59 4.78 -9.35
CA LEU A 210 -4.16 5.05 -10.73
C LEU A 210 -4.82 4.09 -11.72
N VAL A 211 -4.75 2.77 -11.46
CA VAL A 211 -5.35 1.75 -12.32
C VAL A 211 -6.87 1.94 -12.45
N SER A 212 -7.55 2.20 -11.33
CA SER A 212 -8.99 2.45 -11.30
C SER A 212 -9.37 3.71 -12.07
N ALA A 213 -8.60 4.79 -11.91
CA ALA A 213 -8.84 6.04 -12.64
C ALA A 213 -8.68 5.85 -14.16
N VAL A 214 -7.67 5.07 -14.58
CA VAL A 214 -7.46 4.72 -15.99
C VAL A 214 -8.61 3.85 -16.51
N TYR A 215 -9.06 2.86 -15.74
CA TYR A 215 -10.21 2.02 -16.13
C TYR A 215 -11.51 2.81 -16.26
N VAL A 216 -11.81 3.69 -15.30
CA VAL A 216 -12.98 4.59 -15.38
C VAL A 216 -12.87 5.49 -16.60
N GLY A 217 -11.71 6.07 -16.87
CA GLY A 217 -11.48 6.86 -18.08
C GLY A 217 -11.72 6.07 -19.36
N LEU A 218 -11.30 4.81 -19.42
CA LEU A 218 -11.59 3.92 -20.56
C LEU A 218 -13.10 3.65 -20.70
N CYS A 219 -13.82 3.45 -19.60
CA CYS A 219 -15.27 3.25 -19.63
C CYS A 219 -16.00 4.49 -20.18
N GLU A 220 -15.56 5.69 -19.79
CA GLU A 220 -16.13 6.95 -20.28
C GLU A 220 -15.85 7.18 -21.78
N GLN A 221 -14.70 6.72 -22.29
CA GLN A 221 -14.32 6.89 -23.71
C GLN A 221 -14.94 5.83 -24.62
N LEU A 222 -14.86 4.56 -24.24
CA LEU A 222 -15.15 3.41 -25.10
C LEU A 222 -16.47 2.70 -24.74
N GLY A 223 -17.06 3.03 -23.59
CA GLY A 223 -18.14 2.27 -22.97
C GLY A 223 -17.64 1.02 -22.21
N PRO A 224 -18.46 0.47 -21.30
CA PRO A 224 -18.02 -0.58 -20.35
C PRO A 224 -17.62 -1.89 -21.03
N VAL A 225 -18.35 -2.32 -22.07
CA VAL A 225 -18.08 -3.59 -22.77
C VAL A 225 -16.71 -3.57 -23.47
N THR A 226 -16.41 -2.46 -24.14
CA THR A 226 -15.15 -2.30 -24.86
C THR A 226 -13.98 -2.08 -23.90
N ALA A 227 -14.22 -1.36 -22.79
CA ALA A 227 -13.23 -1.21 -21.71
C ALA A 227 -12.87 -2.56 -21.07
N ASP A 228 -13.85 -3.42 -20.78
CA ASP A 228 -13.62 -4.76 -20.23
C ASP A 228 -12.84 -5.66 -21.21
N ALA A 229 -13.19 -5.62 -22.50
CA ALA A 229 -12.45 -6.34 -23.54
C ALA A 229 -10.98 -5.87 -23.64
N THR A 230 -10.74 -4.59 -23.39
CA THR A 230 -9.40 -3.96 -23.40
C THR A 230 -8.60 -4.36 -22.16
N LEU A 231 -9.23 -4.37 -20.98
CA LEU A 231 -8.67 -4.84 -19.73
C LEU A 231 -8.27 -6.32 -19.81
N ASP A 232 -9.16 -7.17 -20.32
CA ASP A 232 -8.89 -8.60 -20.48
C ASP A 232 -7.75 -8.87 -21.48
N ARG A 233 -7.69 -8.11 -22.59
CA ARG A 233 -6.56 -8.17 -23.53
C ARG A 233 -5.25 -7.78 -22.86
N ALA A 234 -5.25 -6.71 -22.05
CA ALA A 234 -4.06 -6.25 -21.33
C ALA A 234 -3.60 -7.28 -20.29
N LEU A 235 -4.52 -7.91 -19.56
CA LEU A 235 -4.21 -9.00 -18.63
C LEU A 235 -3.62 -10.22 -19.33
N ARG A 236 -4.18 -10.63 -20.47
CA ARG A 236 -3.64 -11.74 -21.29
C ARG A 236 -2.24 -11.44 -21.83
N ALA A 237 -2.01 -10.22 -22.31
CA ALA A 237 -0.70 -9.80 -22.77
C ALA A 237 0.32 -9.75 -21.63
N LEU A 238 -0.07 -9.28 -20.45
CA LEU A 238 0.78 -9.30 -19.26
C LEU A 238 1.11 -10.74 -18.82
N ALA A 239 0.15 -11.67 -18.91
CA ALA A 239 0.36 -13.09 -18.61
C ALA A 239 1.43 -13.71 -19.52
N ALA A 240 1.46 -13.32 -20.79
CA ALA A 240 2.43 -13.80 -21.76
C ALA A 240 3.84 -13.25 -21.51
N ASP A 241 3.95 -11.94 -21.24
CA ASP A 241 5.25 -11.26 -21.15
C ASP A 241 5.87 -11.32 -19.74
N ALA A 242 5.05 -11.28 -18.69
CA ALA A 242 5.49 -11.22 -17.29
C ALA A 242 4.52 -11.95 -16.34
N PRO A 243 4.43 -13.30 -16.41
CA PRO A 243 3.45 -14.08 -15.64
C PRO A 243 3.59 -13.91 -14.11
N HIS A 244 4.80 -13.63 -13.62
CA HIS A 244 5.06 -13.40 -12.20
C HIS A 244 4.39 -12.12 -11.67
N LEU A 245 4.11 -11.15 -12.53
CA LEU A 245 3.44 -9.89 -12.16
C LEU A 245 1.91 -10.01 -12.17
N LEU A 246 1.35 -11.07 -12.76
CA LEU A 246 -0.09 -11.22 -12.94
C LEU A 246 -0.83 -11.33 -11.60
N GLY A 247 -0.27 -12.05 -10.63
CA GLY A 247 -0.83 -12.13 -9.28
C GLY A 247 -0.88 -10.77 -8.59
N VAL A 248 0.18 -9.97 -8.75
CA VAL A 248 0.29 -8.64 -8.17
C VAL A 248 -0.66 -7.66 -8.88
N CYS A 249 -0.70 -7.68 -10.21
CA CYS A 249 -1.59 -6.86 -11.02
C CYS A 249 -3.07 -7.10 -10.68
N ARG A 250 -3.47 -8.37 -10.45
CA ARG A 250 -4.84 -8.69 -10.03
C ARG A 250 -5.22 -8.13 -8.67
N SER A 251 -4.25 -7.86 -7.80
CA SER A 251 -4.51 -7.18 -6.52
C SER A 251 -4.70 -5.66 -6.67
N LEU A 252 -4.36 -5.10 -7.85
CA LEU A 252 -4.51 -3.69 -8.20
C LEU A 252 -5.77 -3.39 -9.02
N LEU A 253 -6.48 -4.42 -9.47
CA LEU A 253 -7.82 -4.34 -10.03
C LEU A 253 -8.85 -4.43 -8.89
#